data_AF-A0A7S1S8B2-F1
#
_entry.id   AF-A0A7S1S8B2-F1
#
_cell.length_a   1.000
_cell.length_b   1.000
_cell.length_c   1.000
_cell.angle_alpha   90.00
_cell.angle_beta   90.00
_cell.angle_gamma   90.00
#
_symmetry.space_group_name_H-M   'P 1'
#
loop_
_entity.id
_entity.type
_entity.pdbx_description
1 polymer ?
#
loop_
_entity_poly.entity_id
_entity_poly.type
_entity_poly.pdbx_seq_one_letter_code
_entity_poly.pdbx_strand_id
1 'polypeptide(L)'
;SLWQAMSGGADWDSMASPLIQQVGYIQGILFAGFIAFALLALMNVVTGVFVQTALQSAKDEEDAFLVDQVLKLFDKADDKDTATITLSQIEERLQDPAVQQEWKSIQVQPAEAQYLFSLLDIDETGEISFQEFLSGCLRLHGPSKSMDVLTVMQEARSQSRHWSNTSKRWEEYHYNFQATLEGIANAVAASSNLMARLSKNIETAVDVSNQNQDKIGRLEKRIRSFEGSLCSVRIAASNMNKVNDLVDAVLVPSPAVMGRGGGNSAAAEGPESPGAPGQNLCAIDEV
;
A
#
# COMPACT_ATOMS: atom_id res chain seq x y z
N SER A 1 -44.80 -48.61 14.36
CA SER A 1 -46.14 -48.50 13.75
C SER A 1 -46.23 -47.31 12.79
N LEU A 2 -45.79 -46.09 13.15
CA LEU A 2 -45.95 -44.90 12.30
C LEU A 2 -45.36 -45.03 10.89
N TRP A 3 -44.11 -45.48 10.77
CA TRP A 3 -43.46 -45.75 9.47
C TRP A 3 -44.25 -46.76 8.63
N GLN A 4 -44.80 -47.80 9.25
CA GLN A 4 -45.59 -48.83 8.59
C GLN A 4 -46.93 -48.28 8.08
N ALA A 5 -47.57 -47.37 8.81
CA ALA A 5 -48.77 -46.67 8.35
C ALA A 5 -48.47 -45.70 7.20
N MET A 6 -47.35 -44.97 7.26
CA MET A 6 -46.95 -44.01 6.22
C MET A 6 -46.47 -44.68 4.92
N SER A 7 -45.80 -45.82 5.01
CA SER A 7 -45.29 -46.57 3.86
C SER A 7 -46.32 -47.52 3.23
N GLY A 8 -47.54 -47.58 3.76
CA GLY A 8 -48.61 -48.47 3.27
C GLY A 8 -48.42 -49.94 3.66
N GLY A 9 -47.55 -50.25 4.63
CA GLY A 9 -47.32 -51.61 5.13
C GLY A 9 -48.38 -52.12 6.11
N ALA A 10 -49.27 -51.25 6.59
CA ALA A 10 -50.49 -51.59 7.32
C ALA A 10 -51.48 -50.43 7.21
N ASP A 11 -52.76 -50.74 7.11
CA ASP A 11 -53.81 -49.72 6.97
C ASP A 11 -53.82 -48.81 8.20
N TRP A 12 -53.77 -47.50 7.97
CA TRP A 12 -53.81 -46.50 9.04
C TRP A 12 -55.09 -46.63 9.88
N ASP A 13 -56.19 -47.10 9.29
CA ASP A 13 -57.47 -47.37 9.97
C ASP A 13 -57.35 -48.49 11.01
N SER A 14 -56.60 -49.56 10.68
CA SER A 14 -56.33 -50.66 11.62
C SER A 14 -55.56 -50.19 12.86
N MET A 15 -54.76 -49.13 12.73
CA MET A 15 -54.02 -48.50 13.83
C MET A 15 -54.83 -47.41 14.54
N ALA A 16 -55.73 -46.72 13.84
CA ALA A 16 -56.59 -45.68 14.40
C ALA A 16 -57.77 -46.24 15.21
N SER A 17 -58.33 -47.39 14.79
CA SER A 17 -59.46 -48.06 15.44
C SER A 17 -59.25 -48.34 16.94
N PRO A 18 -58.15 -48.98 17.39
CA PRO A 18 -57.91 -49.18 18.82
C PRO A 18 -57.64 -47.87 19.58
N LEU A 19 -57.05 -46.85 18.94
CA LEU A 19 -56.84 -45.53 19.53
C LEU A 19 -58.17 -44.81 19.84
N ILE A 20 -59.11 -44.87 18.89
CA ILE A 20 -60.44 -44.28 19.03
C ILE A 20 -61.25 -45.01 20.11
N GLN A 21 -61.20 -46.34 20.12
CA GLN A 21 -62.02 -47.15 21.02
C GLN A 21 -61.49 -47.20 22.47
N GLN A 22 -60.17 -47.16 22.67
CA GLN A 22 -59.58 -47.38 24.00
C GLN A 22 -59.08 -46.12 24.70
N VAL A 23 -58.76 -45.04 23.95
CA VAL A 23 -58.14 -43.83 24.54
C VAL A 23 -58.96 -42.56 24.30
N GLY A 24 -59.58 -42.44 23.12
CA GLY A 24 -60.62 -41.43 22.85
C GLY A 24 -60.56 -40.80 21.46
N TYR A 25 -61.69 -40.22 21.04
CA TYR A 25 -61.90 -39.69 19.69
C TYR A 25 -60.90 -38.61 19.25
N ILE A 26 -60.50 -37.70 20.17
CA ILE A 26 -59.57 -36.60 19.85
C ILE A 26 -58.22 -37.13 19.37
N GLN A 27 -57.72 -38.21 19.99
CA GLN A 27 -56.43 -38.78 19.63
C GLN A 27 -56.47 -39.48 18.28
N GLY A 28 -57.59 -40.11 17.93
CA GLY A 28 -57.83 -40.67 16.59
C GLY A 28 -57.84 -39.59 15.51
N ILE A 29 -58.50 -38.45 15.77
CA ILE A 29 -58.53 -37.32 14.84
C ILE A 29 -57.14 -36.71 14.64
N LEU A 30 -56.38 -36.51 15.73
CA LEU A 30 -55.00 -36.00 15.63
C LEU A 30 -54.08 -36.97 14.87
N PHE A 31 -54.22 -38.27 15.10
CA PHE A 31 -53.47 -39.29 14.37
C PHE A 31 -53.82 -39.31 12.87
N ALA A 32 -55.11 -39.28 12.52
CA ALA A 32 -55.56 -39.22 11.13
C ALA A 32 -55.11 -37.93 10.43
N GLY A 33 -55.20 -36.78 11.12
CA GLY A 33 -54.71 -35.50 10.61
C GLY A 33 -53.20 -35.50 10.38
N PHE A 34 -52.43 -36.10 11.29
CA PHE A 34 -50.98 -36.29 11.11
C PHE A 34 -50.66 -37.14 9.87
N ILE A 35 -51.33 -38.28 9.69
CA ILE A 35 -51.11 -39.16 8.53
C ILE A 35 -51.50 -38.46 7.23
N ALA A 36 -52.66 -37.79 7.18
CA ALA A 36 -53.10 -37.04 6.02
C ALA A 36 -52.11 -35.94 5.64
N PHE A 37 -51.66 -35.14 6.62
CA PHE A 37 -50.64 -34.12 6.40
C PHE A 37 -49.32 -34.73 5.91
N ALA A 38 -48.86 -35.82 6.52
CA ALA A 38 -47.60 -36.47 6.15
C ALA A 38 -47.64 -37.06 4.73
N LEU A 39 -48.77 -37.65 4.31
CA LEU A 39 -48.96 -38.14 2.94
C LEU A 39 -49.04 -37.01 1.92
N LEU A 40 -49.74 -35.92 2.24
CA LEU A 40 -49.79 -34.73 1.38
C LEU A 40 -48.40 -34.09 1.26
N ALA A 41 -47.66 -33.96 2.36
CA ALA A 41 -46.30 -33.44 2.37
C ALA A 41 -45.37 -34.32 1.53
N LEU A 42 -45.43 -35.65 1.69
CA LEU A 42 -44.63 -36.58 0.90
C LEU A 42 -44.98 -36.50 -0.59
N MET A 43 -46.27 -36.45 -0.94
CA MET A 43 -46.73 -36.35 -2.33
C MET A 43 -46.25 -35.04 -2.97
N ASN A 44 -46.31 -33.92 -2.24
CA ASN A 44 -45.83 -32.63 -2.73
C ASN A 44 -44.31 -32.63 -2.96
N VAL A 45 -43.53 -33.26 -2.08
CA VAL A 45 -42.07 -33.41 -2.26
C VAL A 45 -41.77 -34.25 -3.50
N VAL A 46 -42.42 -35.40 -3.64
CA VAL A 46 -42.23 -36.32 -4.78
C VAL A 46 -42.65 -35.66 -6.09
N THR A 47 -43.81 -34.99 -6.09
CA THR A 47 -44.30 -34.24 -7.26
C THR A 47 -43.34 -33.11 -7.62
N GLY A 48 -42.82 -32.39 -6.63
CA GLY A 48 -41.82 -31.33 -6.84
C GLY A 48 -40.58 -31.86 -7.55
N VAL A 49 -40.04 -33.00 -7.11
CA VAL A 49 -38.88 -33.64 -7.76
C VAL A 49 -39.21 -34.07 -9.19
N PHE A 50 -40.34 -34.75 -9.41
CA PHE A 50 -40.73 -35.19 -10.76
C PHE A 50 -40.95 -34.03 -11.73
N VAL A 51 -41.62 -32.96 -11.28
CA VAL A 51 -41.83 -31.76 -12.09
C VAL A 51 -40.49 -31.11 -12.40
N GLN A 52 -39.58 -31.01 -11.43
CA GLN A 52 -38.25 -30.45 -11.65
C GLN A 52 -37.43 -31.29 -12.64
N THR A 53 -37.45 -32.62 -12.53
CA THR A 53 -36.78 -33.52 -13.47
C THR A 53 -37.38 -33.41 -14.88
N ALA A 54 -38.70 -33.36 -14.99
CA ALA A 54 -39.38 -33.22 -16.29
C ALA A 54 -39.06 -31.87 -16.95
N LEU A 55 -39.08 -30.78 -16.17
CA LEU A 55 -38.71 -29.44 -16.66
C LEU A 55 -37.24 -29.35 -17.06
N GLN A 56 -36.32 -29.94 -16.27
CA GLN A 56 -34.90 -29.95 -16.59
C GLN A 56 -34.63 -30.76 -17.86
N SER A 57 -35.24 -31.95 -18.01
CA SER A 57 -35.09 -32.77 -19.21
C SER A 57 -35.62 -32.07 -20.46
N ALA A 58 -36.76 -31.38 -20.37
CA ALA A 58 -37.32 -30.62 -21.48
C ALA A 58 -36.37 -29.47 -21.89
N LYS A 59 -35.77 -28.80 -20.90
CA LYS A 59 -34.80 -27.74 -21.15
C LYS A 59 -33.50 -28.27 -21.78
N ASP A 60 -32.98 -29.38 -21.29
CA ASP A 60 -31.74 -29.96 -21.82
C ASP A 60 -31.93 -30.42 -23.29
N GLU A 61 -33.12 -30.93 -23.64
CA GLU A 61 -33.47 -31.29 -25.02
C GLU A 61 -33.61 -30.07 -25.93
N GLU A 62 -34.23 -28.99 -25.44
CA GLU A 62 -34.32 -27.71 -26.13
C GLU A 62 -32.93 -27.08 -26.37
N ASP A 63 -32.09 -27.01 -25.33
CA ASP A 63 -30.72 -26.50 -25.44
C ASP A 63 -29.89 -27.33 -26.44
N ALA A 64 -30.00 -28.66 -26.41
CA ALA A 64 -29.32 -29.53 -27.37
C ALA A 64 -29.80 -29.32 -28.81
N PHE A 65 -31.11 -29.12 -29.02
CA PHE A 65 -31.67 -28.80 -30.33
C PHE A 65 -31.15 -27.46 -30.85
N LEU A 66 -31.09 -26.43 -30.01
CA LEU A 66 -30.54 -25.12 -30.37
C LEU A 66 -29.07 -25.21 -30.78
N VAL A 67 -28.27 -25.99 -30.04
CA VAL A 67 -26.86 -26.22 -30.40
C VAL A 67 -26.72 -26.83 -31.79
N ASP A 68 -27.50 -27.86 -32.11
CA ASP A 68 -27.49 -28.50 -33.41
C ASP A 68 -27.87 -27.53 -34.55
N GLN A 69 -28.88 -26.69 -34.33
CA GLN A 69 -29.32 -25.70 -35.32
C GLN A 69 -28.27 -24.60 -35.55
N VAL A 70 -27.62 -24.10 -34.49
CA VAL A 70 -26.55 -23.11 -34.61
C VAL A 70 -25.31 -23.72 -35.28
N LEU A 71 -24.98 -24.99 -35.01
CA LEU A 71 -23.88 -25.69 -35.69
C LEU A 71 -24.14 -25.82 -37.20
N LYS A 72 -25.37 -26.17 -37.60
CA LYS A 72 -25.78 -26.22 -39.01
C LYS A 72 -25.73 -24.85 -39.68
N LEU A 73 -26.10 -23.79 -38.97
CA LEU A 73 -26.11 -22.42 -39.49
C LEU A 73 -24.73 -21.98 -40.01
N PHE A 74 -23.67 -22.36 -39.30
CA PHE A 74 -22.30 -21.97 -39.63
C PHE A 74 -21.51 -23.08 -40.33
N ASP A 75 -22.10 -24.26 -40.55
CA ASP A 75 -21.44 -25.44 -41.12
C ASP A 75 -20.14 -25.82 -40.37
N LYS A 76 -20.13 -25.59 -39.05
CA LYS A 76 -18.95 -25.74 -38.16
C LYS A 76 -18.99 -27.03 -37.33
N ALA A 77 -19.60 -28.09 -37.86
CA ALA A 77 -19.76 -29.35 -37.12
C ALA A 77 -18.40 -29.99 -36.71
N ASP A 78 -17.32 -29.72 -37.45
CA ASP A 78 -16.01 -30.36 -37.26
C ASP A 78 -14.92 -29.49 -36.60
N ASP A 79 -14.98 -28.15 -36.68
CA ASP A 79 -13.95 -27.25 -36.10
C ASP A 79 -14.38 -26.68 -34.74
N LYS A 80 -14.27 -27.50 -33.69
CA LYS A 80 -14.81 -27.19 -32.36
C LYS A 80 -14.04 -26.15 -31.54
N ASP A 81 -12.77 -25.89 -31.84
CA ASP A 81 -11.88 -25.15 -30.93
C ASP A 81 -11.15 -23.93 -31.52
N THR A 82 -11.20 -23.65 -32.83
CA THR A 82 -10.46 -22.51 -33.44
C THR A 82 -11.28 -21.61 -34.36
N ALA A 83 -12.56 -21.91 -34.56
CA ALA A 83 -13.36 -21.17 -35.51
C ALA A 83 -13.88 -19.86 -34.90
N THR A 84 -13.28 -18.72 -35.26
CA THR A 84 -13.84 -17.38 -34.95
C THR A 84 -15.01 -17.06 -35.86
N ILE A 85 -15.92 -16.20 -35.41
CA ILE A 85 -17.01 -15.63 -36.20
C ILE A 85 -16.81 -14.12 -36.24
N THR A 86 -16.90 -13.52 -37.42
CA THR A 86 -16.95 -12.07 -37.60
C THR A 86 -18.38 -11.57 -37.72
N LEU A 87 -18.62 -10.30 -37.41
CA LEU A 87 -19.93 -9.68 -37.62
C LEU A 87 -20.39 -9.76 -39.09
N SER A 88 -19.46 -9.61 -40.04
CA SER A 88 -19.75 -9.76 -41.47
C SER A 88 -20.25 -11.15 -41.86
N GLN A 89 -19.71 -12.22 -41.25
CA GLN A 89 -20.19 -13.58 -41.49
C GLN A 89 -21.60 -13.79 -40.95
N ILE A 90 -21.95 -13.17 -39.81
CA ILE A 90 -23.31 -13.22 -39.28
C ILE A 90 -24.26 -12.51 -40.23
N GLU A 91 -23.90 -11.32 -40.73
CA GLU A 91 -24.73 -10.56 -41.67
C GLU A 91 -24.91 -11.27 -43.01
N GLU A 92 -23.86 -11.90 -43.54
CA GLU A 92 -23.91 -12.70 -44.76
C GLU A 92 -24.85 -13.90 -44.59
N ARG A 93 -24.71 -14.64 -43.49
CA ARG A 93 -25.60 -15.77 -43.17
C ARG A 93 -27.02 -15.34 -42.85
N LEU A 94 -27.23 -14.11 -42.42
CA LEU A 94 -28.57 -13.59 -42.21
C LEU A 94 -29.29 -13.30 -43.55
N GLN A 95 -28.54 -12.88 -44.56
CA GLN A 95 -29.06 -12.58 -45.89
C GLN A 95 -29.25 -13.85 -46.74
N ASP A 96 -28.57 -14.95 -46.40
CA ASP A 96 -28.67 -16.21 -47.11
C ASP A 96 -30.04 -16.89 -46.88
N PRO A 97 -30.88 -17.02 -47.93
CA PRO A 97 -32.20 -17.63 -47.82
C PRO A 97 -32.15 -19.13 -47.48
N ALA A 98 -31.01 -19.81 -47.70
CA ALA A 98 -30.87 -21.23 -47.40
C ALA A 98 -30.85 -21.51 -45.89
N VAL A 99 -30.34 -20.56 -45.08
CA VAL A 99 -30.23 -20.71 -43.62
C VAL A 99 -31.29 -19.91 -42.84
N GLN A 100 -32.25 -19.30 -43.54
CA GLN A 100 -33.34 -18.54 -42.92
C GLN A 100 -34.28 -19.43 -42.10
N GLN A 101 -34.41 -20.71 -42.45
CA GLN A 101 -35.24 -21.66 -41.72
C GLN A 101 -34.63 -21.96 -40.34
N GLU A 102 -33.31 -22.07 -40.27
CA GLU A 102 -32.50 -22.31 -39.10
C GLU A 102 -32.55 -21.08 -38.18
N TRP A 103 -32.37 -19.87 -38.71
CA TRP A 103 -32.56 -18.64 -37.94
C TRP A 103 -33.95 -18.53 -37.32
N LYS A 104 -35.00 -18.89 -38.06
CA LYS A 104 -36.37 -18.93 -37.54
C LYS A 104 -36.54 -19.98 -36.44
N SER A 105 -35.85 -21.11 -36.54
CA SER A 105 -35.88 -22.16 -35.51
C SER A 105 -35.17 -21.76 -34.22
N ILE A 106 -34.11 -20.94 -34.31
CA ILE A 106 -33.35 -20.43 -33.15
C ILE A 106 -34.11 -19.29 -32.43
N GLN A 107 -35.11 -18.69 -33.09
CA GLN A 107 -35.94 -17.58 -32.58
C GLN A 107 -35.15 -16.33 -32.15
N VAL A 108 -33.92 -16.17 -32.64
CA VAL A 108 -33.11 -14.97 -32.40
C VAL A 108 -33.27 -14.03 -33.57
N GLN A 109 -33.64 -12.78 -33.30
CA GLN A 109 -33.78 -11.78 -34.34
C GLN A 109 -32.41 -11.31 -34.86
N PRO A 110 -32.32 -10.92 -36.14
CA PRO A 110 -31.16 -10.24 -36.71
C PRO A 110 -30.49 -9.20 -35.80
N ALA A 111 -31.30 -8.27 -35.28
CA ALA A 111 -30.82 -7.17 -34.47
C ALA A 111 -30.30 -7.65 -33.10
N GLU A 112 -30.89 -8.73 -32.57
CA GLU A 112 -30.45 -9.34 -31.31
C GLU A 112 -29.12 -10.07 -31.49
N ALA A 113 -28.91 -10.73 -32.64
CA ALA A 113 -27.63 -11.37 -32.96
C ALA A 113 -26.49 -10.33 -33.11
N GLN A 114 -26.75 -9.20 -33.78
CA GLN A 114 -25.80 -8.09 -33.88
C GLN A 114 -25.50 -7.48 -32.51
N TYR A 115 -26.54 -7.24 -31.70
CA TYR A 115 -26.38 -6.72 -30.34
C TYR A 115 -25.58 -7.69 -29.47
N LEU A 116 -25.90 -8.98 -29.52
CA LEU A 116 -25.17 -10.04 -28.82
C LEU A 116 -23.70 -10.07 -29.23
N PHE A 117 -23.40 -9.90 -30.52
CA PHE A 117 -22.02 -9.80 -31.00
C PHE A 117 -21.29 -8.62 -30.36
N SER A 118 -21.88 -7.42 -30.40
CA SER A 118 -21.30 -6.22 -29.78
C SER A 118 -21.11 -6.36 -28.26
N LEU A 119 -21.91 -7.20 -27.63
CA LEU A 119 -21.83 -7.48 -26.21
C LEU A 119 -20.70 -8.45 -25.86
N LEU A 120 -20.43 -9.41 -26.75
CA LEU A 120 -19.40 -10.44 -26.57
C LEU A 120 -18.02 -9.93 -27.00
N ASP A 121 -17.94 -9.07 -28.01
CA ASP A 121 -16.70 -8.45 -28.52
C ASP A 121 -16.22 -7.31 -27.60
N ILE A 122 -15.78 -7.65 -26.38
CA ILE A 122 -15.31 -6.69 -25.37
C ILE A 122 -14.01 -6.00 -25.82
N ASP A 123 -13.18 -6.71 -26.60
CA ASP A 123 -11.87 -6.25 -27.02
C ASP A 123 -11.92 -5.44 -28.33
N GLU A 124 -13.12 -5.24 -28.90
CA GLU A 124 -13.37 -4.58 -30.18
C GLU A 124 -12.48 -5.15 -31.31
N THR A 125 -12.23 -6.46 -31.27
CA THR A 125 -11.39 -7.15 -32.26
C THR A 125 -12.13 -7.35 -33.57
N GLY A 126 -13.47 -7.28 -33.55
CA GLY A 126 -14.32 -7.64 -34.68
C GLY A 126 -14.48 -9.15 -34.89
N GLU A 127 -13.96 -9.97 -33.95
CA GLU A 127 -13.99 -11.43 -34.00
C GLU A 127 -14.25 -12.03 -32.62
N ILE A 128 -15.23 -12.93 -32.52
CA ILE A 128 -15.53 -13.69 -31.30
C ILE A 128 -15.38 -15.19 -31.55
N SER A 129 -15.10 -15.97 -30.51
CA SER A 129 -15.07 -17.42 -30.66
C SER A 129 -16.48 -17.99 -30.92
N PHE A 130 -16.59 -19.02 -31.75
CA PHE A 130 -17.87 -19.68 -32.02
C PHE A 130 -18.54 -20.19 -30.73
N GLN A 131 -17.76 -20.72 -29.78
CA GLN A 131 -18.26 -21.18 -28.49
C GLN A 131 -18.87 -20.04 -27.65
N GLU A 132 -18.26 -18.85 -27.67
CA GLU A 132 -18.81 -17.68 -26.98
C GLU A 132 -20.11 -17.21 -27.63
N PHE A 133 -20.17 -17.20 -28.96
CA PHE A 133 -21.39 -16.87 -29.69
C PHE A 133 -22.51 -17.87 -29.38
N LEU A 134 -22.23 -19.17 -29.47
CA LEU A 134 -23.18 -20.24 -29.16
C LEU A 134 -23.69 -20.15 -27.72
N SER A 135 -22.79 -19.95 -26.74
CA SER A 135 -23.15 -19.76 -25.34
C SER A 135 -24.02 -18.50 -25.15
N GLY A 136 -23.73 -17.44 -25.90
CA GLY A 136 -24.55 -16.23 -25.97
C GLY A 136 -25.97 -16.51 -26.47
N CYS A 137 -26.12 -17.27 -27.57
CA CYS A 137 -27.40 -17.65 -28.16
C CYS A 137 -28.24 -18.52 -27.21
N LEU A 138 -27.62 -19.53 -26.57
CA LEU A 138 -28.30 -20.39 -25.59
C LEU A 138 -28.80 -19.59 -24.39
N ARG A 139 -27.98 -18.64 -23.91
CA ARG A 139 -28.42 -17.74 -22.85
C ARG A 139 -29.57 -16.87 -23.34
N LEU A 140 -29.51 -16.33 -24.56
CA LEU A 140 -30.54 -15.46 -25.11
C LEU A 140 -31.93 -16.13 -25.20
N HIS A 141 -31.97 -17.43 -25.52
CA HIS A 141 -33.20 -18.21 -25.64
C HIS A 141 -33.87 -18.55 -24.29
N GLY A 142 -33.18 -18.37 -23.17
CA GLY A 142 -33.69 -18.71 -21.84
C GLY A 142 -34.91 -17.86 -21.39
N PRO A 143 -35.72 -18.37 -20.44
CA PRO A 143 -37.01 -17.77 -20.03
C PRO A 143 -36.92 -16.44 -19.26
N SER A 144 -35.71 -15.94 -18.97
CA SER A 144 -35.51 -14.71 -18.20
C SER A 144 -34.73 -13.73 -19.04
N LYS A 145 -35.44 -12.77 -19.68
CA LYS A 145 -34.92 -11.67 -20.54
C LYS A 145 -33.40 -11.54 -20.49
N SER A 146 -32.75 -12.38 -21.27
CA SER A 146 -31.35 -12.71 -21.06
C SER A 146 -30.44 -11.57 -21.43
N MET A 147 -30.96 -10.56 -22.14
CA MET A 147 -30.27 -9.35 -22.53
C MET A 147 -29.80 -8.53 -21.32
N ASP A 148 -30.66 -8.29 -20.33
CA ASP A 148 -30.28 -7.54 -19.13
C ASP A 148 -29.20 -8.29 -18.33
N VAL A 149 -29.33 -9.62 -18.22
CA VAL A 149 -28.35 -10.47 -17.54
C VAL A 149 -27.04 -10.55 -18.31
N LEU A 150 -27.11 -10.63 -19.64
CA LEU A 150 -25.96 -10.62 -20.53
C LEU A 150 -25.21 -9.29 -20.40
N THR A 151 -25.90 -8.15 -20.39
CA THR A 151 -25.32 -6.82 -20.19
C THR A 151 -24.68 -6.67 -18.81
N VAL A 152 -25.33 -7.15 -17.74
CA VAL A 152 -24.73 -7.15 -16.40
C VAL A 152 -23.48 -8.02 -16.34
N MET A 153 -23.50 -9.19 -16.99
CA MET A 153 -22.31 -10.05 -17.04
C MET A 153 -21.19 -9.46 -17.88
N GLN A 154 -21.51 -8.71 -18.93
CA GLN A 154 -20.53 -7.96 -19.71
C GLN A 154 -19.88 -6.86 -18.85
N GLU A 155 -20.69 -6.05 -18.18
CA GLU A 155 -20.20 -5.00 -17.27
C GLU A 155 -19.29 -5.61 -16.18
N ALA A 156 -19.69 -6.75 -15.61
CA ALA A 156 -18.89 -7.47 -14.62
C ALA A 156 -17.55 -7.97 -15.20
N ARG A 157 -17.54 -8.50 -16.44
CA ARG A 157 -16.30 -8.92 -17.11
C ARG A 157 -15.39 -7.74 -17.44
N SER A 158 -15.95 -6.64 -17.93
CA SER A 158 -15.22 -5.40 -18.24
C SER A 158 -14.59 -4.82 -16.97
N GLN A 159 -15.37 -4.69 -15.89
CA GLN A 159 -14.88 -4.26 -14.58
C GLN A 159 -13.80 -5.18 -14.04
N SER A 160 -13.96 -6.49 -14.18
CA SER A 160 -12.94 -7.47 -13.74
C SER A 160 -11.62 -7.30 -14.49
N ARG A 161 -11.67 -7.10 -15.82
CA ARG A 161 -10.47 -6.81 -16.63
C ARG A 161 -9.82 -5.50 -16.20
N HIS A 162 -10.61 -4.42 -16.07
CA HIS A 162 -10.13 -3.13 -15.61
C HIS A 162 -9.48 -3.21 -14.21
N TRP A 163 -10.11 -3.95 -13.30
CA TRP A 163 -9.61 -4.19 -11.96
C TRP A 163 -8.27 -4.96 -11.99
N SER A 164 -8.15 -5.99 -12.82
CA SER A 164 -6.91 -6.77 -12.94
C SER A 164 -5.73 -5.94 -13.45
N ASN A 165 -5.97 -5.08 -14.45
CA ASN A 165 -4.95 -4.18 -14.99
C ASN A 165 -4.54 -3.12 -13.97
N THR A 166 -5.52 -2.58 -13.24
CA THR A 166 -5.28 -1.60 -12.18
C THR A 166 -4.55 -2.22 -10.99
N SER A 167 -4.89 -3.45 -10.59
CA SER A 167 -4.23 -4.19 -9.50
C SER A 167 -2.74 -4.37 -9.77
N LYS A 168 -2.36 -4.77 -10.99
CA LYS A 168 -0.95 -4.91 -11.37
C LYS A 168 -0.16 -3.61 -11.21
N ARG A 169 -0.75 -2.48 -11.60
CA ARG A 169 -0.12 -1.15 -11.42
C ARG A 169 -0.01 -0.80 -9.93
N TRP A 170 -1.02 -1.11 -9.13
CA TRP A 170 -1.00 -0.89 -7.69
C TRP A 170 0.05 -1.73 -6.98
N GLU A 171 0.26 -2.98 -7.38
CA GLU A 171 1.33 -3.84 -6.83
C GLU A 171 2.71 -3.25 -7.10
N GLU A 172 2.94 -2.71 -8.31
CA GLU A 172 4.19 -2.03 -8.67
C GLU A 172 4.40 -0.74 -7.87
N TYR A 173 3.35 0.08 -7.70
CA TYR A 173 3.41 1.26 -6.84
C TYR A 173 3.67 0.90 -5.38
N HIS A 174 3.04 -0.17 -4.88
CA HIS A 174 3.19 -0.60 -3.49
C HIS A 174 4.63 -1.06 -3.21
N TYR A 175 5.20 -1.86 -4.11
CA TYR A 175 6.59 -2.28 -4.02
C TYR A 175 7.58 -1.10 -4.04
N ASN A 176 7.42 -0.17 -4.99
CA ASN A 176 8.27 1.01 -5.10
C ASN A 176 8.13 1.92 -3.88
N PHE A 177 6.92 2.14 -3.39
CA PHE A 177 6.67 2.96 -2.21
C PHE A 177 7.34 2.37 -0.97
N GLN A 178 7.20 1.06 -0.74
CA GLN A 178 7.81 0.41 0.41
C GLN A 178 9.35 0.48 0.34
N ALA A 179 9.94 0.30 -0.85
CA ALA A 179 11.38 0.48 -1.05
C ALA A 179 11.85 1.91 -0.75
N THR A 180 11.06 2.94 -1.12
CA THR A 180 11.41 4.33 -0.78
C THR A 180 11.31 4.61 0.72
N LEU A 181 10.31 4.05 1.42
CA LEU A 181 10.17 4.20 2.86
C LEU A 181 11.33 3.55 3.62
N GLU A 182 11.76 2.35 3.22
CA GLU A 182 12.94 1.71 3.79
C GLU A 182 14.22 2.51 3.51
N GLY A 183 14.35 3.08 2.31
CA GLY A 183 15.44 3.99 1.97
C GLY A 183 15.50 5.22 2.88
N ILE A 184 14.37 5.88 3.12
CA ILE A 184 14.26 7.03 4.02
C ILE A 184 14.58 6.62 5.46
N ALA A 185 14.03 5.51 5.95
CA ALA A 185 14.30 5.01 7.30
C ALA A 185 15.79 4.77 7.54
N ASN A 186 16.47 4.15 6.57
CA ASN A 186 17.92 3.91 6.63
C ASN A 186 18.73 5.21 6.60
N ALA A 187 18.34 6.19 5.78
CA ALA A 187 19.00 7.50 5.74
C ALA A 187 18.86 8.27 7.06
N VAL A 188 17.67 8.25 7.68
CA VAL A 188 17.43 8.85 9.00
C VAL A 188 18.27 8.18 10.08
N ALA A 189 18.34 6.85 10.08
CA ALA A 189 19.18 6.09 11.01
C ALA A 189 20.68 6.42 10.84
N ALA A 190 21.16 6.56 9.60
CA ALA A 190 22.54 6.95 9.31
C ALA A 190 22.86 8.36 9.81
N SER A 191 21.96 9.33 9.59
CA SER A 191 22.12 10.71 10.10
C SER A 191 22.14 10.76 11.63
N SER A 192 21.27 10.01 12.31
CA SER A 192 21.27 9.92 13.78
C SER A 192 22.62 9.41 14.32
N ASN A 193 23.15 8.34 13.70
CA ASN A 193 24.44 7.78 14.06
C ASN A 193 25.60 8.75 13.80
N LEU A 194 25.56 9.51 12.70
CA LEU A 194 26.54 10.54 12.40
C LEU A 194 26.50 11.65 13.46
N MET A 195 25.31 12.14 13.82
CA MET A 195 25.14 13.17 14.83
C MET A 195 25.68 12.73 16.20
N ALA A 196 25.42 11.49 16.60
CA ALA A 196 25.97 10.94 17.84
C ALA A 196 27.52 10.91 17.82
N ARG A 197 28.13 10.56 16.68
CA ARG A 197 29.59 10.57 16.52
C ARG A 197 30.17 11.99 16.54
N LEU A 198 29.54 12.92 15.83
CA LEU A 198 29.96 14.33 15.80
C LEU A 198 29.90 14.95 17.20
N SER A 199 28.81 14.71 17.93
CA SER A 199 28.67 15.17 19.32
C SER A 199 29.81 14.67 20.19
N LYS A 200 30.13 13.38 20.12
CA LYS A 200 31.22 12.78 20.90
C LYS A 200 32.58 13.36 20.52
N ASN A 201 32.84 13.54 19.23
CA ASN A 201 34.10 14.14 18.77
C ASN A 201 34.24 15.59 19.24
N ILE A 202 33.16 16.38 19.17
CA ILE A 202 33.13 17.76 19.65
C ILE A 202 33.43 17.80 21.15
N GLU A 203 32.80 16.95 21.95
CA GLU A 203 33.04 16.84 23.39
C GLU A 203 34.52 16.56 23.69
N THR A 204 35.12 15.57 23.01
CA THR A 204 36.55 15.29 23.17
C THR A 204 37.45 16.44 22.75
N ALA A 205 37.09 17.18 21.70
CA ALA A 205 37.86 18.34 21.23
C ALA A 205 37.78 19.50 22.24
N VAL A 206 36.60 19.73 22.82
CA VAL A 206 36.39 20.70 23.89
C VAL A 206 37.22 20.35 25.12
N ASP A 207 37.24 19.09 25.53
CA ASP A 207 38.05 18.63 26.67
C ASP A 207 39.56 18.85 26.45
N VAL A 208 40.05 18.54 25.25
CA VAL A 208 41.46 18.78 24.89
C VAL A 208 41.76 20.29 24.91
N SER A 209 40.85 21.12 24.42
CA SER A 209 40.99 22.58 24.46
C SER A 209 41.05 23.10 25.90
N ASN A 210 40.15 22.65 26.77
CA ASN A 210 40.15 23.00 28.19
C ASN A 210 41.46 22.57 28.87
N GLN A 211 41.94 21.36 28.59
CA GLN A 211 43.22 20.87 29.12
C GLN A 211 44.40 21.73 28.66
N ASN A 212 44.38 22.21 27.42
CA ASN A 212 45.42 23.09 26.90
C ASN A 212 45.36 24.48 27.54
N GLN A 213 44.16 25.02 27.76
CA GLN A 213 43.97 26.29 28.46
C GLN A 213 44.54 26.23 29.89
N ASP A 214 44.33 25.11 30.60
CA ASP A 214 44.91 24.88 31.93
C ASP A 214 46.45 24.82 31.90
N LYS A 215 47.03 24.15 30.89
CA LYS A 215 48.49 24.08 30.71
C LYS A 215 49.07 25.47 30.45
N ILE A 216 48.43 26.27 29.61
CA ILE A 216 48.83 27.67 29.33
C ILE A 216 48.78 28.48 30.63
N GLY A 217 47.69 28.39 31.41
CA GLY A 217 47.58 29.07 32.70
C GLY A 217 48.69 28.69 33.70
N ARG A 218 49.14 27.42 33.70
CA ARG A 218 50.30 26.98 34.50
C ARG A 218 51.62 27.57 33.98
N LEU A 219 51.81 27.61 32.66
CA LEU A 219 52.98 28.22 32.04
C LEU A 219 53.07 29.72 32.38
N GLU A 220 51.97 30.45 32.28
CA GLU A 220 51.92 31.86 32.67
C GLU A 220 52.31 32.09 34.13
N LYS A 221 51.83 31.25 35.06
CA LYS A 221 52.23 31.33 36.48
C LYS A 221 53.74 31.13 36.65
N ARG A 222 54.35 30.20 35.91
CA ARG A 222 55.80 29.98 35.93
C ARG A 222 56.57 31.15 35.34
N ILE A 223 56.09 31.74 34.24
CA ILE A 223 56.69 32.93 33.62
C ILE A 223 56.68 34.09 34.62
N ARG A 224 55.53 34.39 35.24
CA ARG A 224 55.42 35.43 36.28
C ARG A 224 56.37 35.18 37.45
N SER A 225 56.52 33.93 37.90
CA SER A 225 57.49 33.58 38.94
C SER A 225 58.93 33.80 38.49
N PHE A 226 59.26 33.48 37.24
CA PHE A 226 60.60 33.69 36.69
C PHE A 226 60.93 35.18 36.54
N GLU A 227 59.97 36.00 36.11
CA GLU A 227 60.09 37.46 36.10
C GLU A 227 60.37 38.02 37.49
N GLY A 228 59.68 37.52 38.53
CA GLY A 228 59.95 37.86 39.93
C GLY A 228 61.38 37.51 40.36
N SER A 229 61.87 36.32 39.99
CA SER A 229 63.26 35.90 40.25
C SER A 229 64.29 36.73 39.46
N LEU A 230 63.98 37.14 38.23
CA LEU A 230 64.85 38.03 37.47
C LEU A 230 64.92 39.42 38.11
N CYS A 231 63.82 39.91 38.68
CA CYS A 231 63.80 41.16 39.42
C CYS A 231 64.71 41.10 40.65
N SER A 232 64.68 40.00 41.42
CA SER A 232 65.56 39.82 42.58
C SER A 232 67.04 39.72 42.19
N VAL A 233 67.37 39.03 41.10
CA VAL A 233 68.74 39.01 40.54
C VAL A 233 69.18 40.38 40.09
N ARG A 234 68.30 41.15 39.43
CA ARG A 234 68.59 42.52 39.00
C ARG A 234 68.88 43.45 40.18
N ILE A 235 68.14 43.30 41.29
CA ILE A 235 68.40 44.03 42.53
C ILE A 235 69.75 43.61 43.13
N ALA A 236 70.08 42.32 43.16
CA ALA A 236 71.36 41.82 43.66
C ALA A 236 72.55 42.33 42.82
N ALA A 237 72.42 42.32 41.49
CA ALA A 237 73.43 42.87 40.58
C ALA A 237 73.60 44.39 40.79
N SER A 238 72.50 45.13 41.00
CA SER A 238 72.58 46.55 41.33
C SER A 238 73.30 46.80 42.66
N ASN A 239 73.10 45.96 43.67
CA ASN A 239 73.82 46.06 44.94
C ASN A 239 75.31 45.70 44.79
N MET A 240 75.66 44.71 43.97
CA MET A 240 77.07 44.41 43.65
C MET A 240 77.75 45.58 42.94
N ASN A 241 77.06 46.25 42.02
CA ASN A 241 77.60 47.45 41.38
C ASN A 241 77.82 48.58 42.40
N LYS A 242 76.91 48.79 43.35
CA LYS A 242 77.12 49.76 44.45
C LYS A 242 78.31 49.39 45.34
N VAL A 243 78.56 48.11 45.56
CA VAL A 243 79.76 47.64 46.28
C VAL A 243 81.02 47.90 45.46
N ASN A 244 80.96 47.69 44.14
CA ASN A 244 82.08 47.99 43.25
C ASN A 244 82.36 49.50 43.18
N ASP A 245 81.33 50.34 43.12
CA ASP A 245 81.45 51.80 43.18
C ASP A 245 82.05 52.26 44.52
N LEU A 246 81.75 51.58 45.63
CA LEU A 246 82.38 51.83 46.93
C LEU A 246 83.84 51.39 46.97
N VAL A 247 84.20 50.29 46.29
CA VAL A 247 85.58 49.84 46.13
C VAL A 247 86.38 50.81 45.25
N ASP A 248 85.78 51.29 44.16
CA ASP A 248 86.40 52.25 43.25
C ASP A 248 86.53 53.65 43.89
N ALA A 249 85.59 54.05 44.75
CA ALA A 249 85.67 55.30 45.52
C ALA A 249 86.77 55.30 46.61
N VAL A 250 87.28 54.13 47.02
CA VAL A 250 88.35 54.01 48.03
C VAL A 250 89.75 54.04 47.40
N LEU A 251 89.89 53.72 46.11
CA LEU A 251 91.21 53.39 45.54
C LEU A 251 91.90 54.48 44.70
N VAL A 252 91.27 55.58 44.26
CA VAL A 252 92.01 56.67 43.54
C VAL A 252 91.40 58.08 43.73
N PRO A 253 92.22 59.13 44.00
CA PRO A 253 91.78 60.53 44.14
C PRO A 253 91.70 61.32 42.81
N SER A 254 90.85 62.37 42.83
CA SER A 254 90.54 63.34 41.74
C SER A 254 91.75 64.16 41.25
N PRO A 255 91.74 64.74 40.03
CA PRO A 255 91.18 66.09 39.86
C PRO A 255 90.41 66.36 38.54
N ALA A 256 89.79 67.54 38.54
CA ALA A 256 88.81 68.11 37.63
C ALA A 256 89.30 68.59 36.24
N VAL A 257 88.32 68.98 35.40
CA VAL A 257 88.19 70.22 34.57
C VAL A 257 87.31 69.89 33.34
N MET A 258 86.03 70.28 33.27
CA MET A 258 85.43 71.59 32.86
C MET A 258 85.00 71.62 31.37
N GLY A 259 83.72 71.90 31.09
CA GLY A 259 83.28 72.56 29.84
C GLY A 259 81.96 72.11 29.18
N ARG A 260 80.85 72.82 29.51
CA ARG A 260 79.65 73.26 28.70
C ARG A 260 79.11 72.39 27.53
N GLY A 261 77.81 72.25 27.28
CA GLY A 261 76.58 72.86 27.81
C GLY A 261 75.35 72.55 26.93
N GLY A 262 74.14 72.87 27.45
CA GLY A 262 72.85 73.04 26.74
C GLY A 262 72.09 71.76 26.34
N GLY A 263 70.78 71.59 26.51
CA GLY A 263 69.70 72.41 27.05
C GLY A 263 68.35 71.68 26.91
N ASN A 264 67.37 72.08 27.75
CA ASN A 264 65.89 71.98 27.67
C ASN A 264 65.20 70.61 27.38
N SER A 265 63.95 70.35 27.74
CA SER A 265 62.94 70.80 28.73
C SER A 265 61.63 70.06 28.36
N ALA A 266 60.69 69.97 29.32
CA ALA A 266 59.26 69.63 29.21
C ALA A 266 58.90 68.12 29.12
N ALA A 267 58.21 67.51 30.12
CA ALA A 267 56.81 67.68 30.57
C ALA A 267 55.81 67.00 29.59
N ALA A 268 54.73 66.30 29.96
CA ALA A 268 53.97 66.17 31.20
C ALA A 268 53.14 64.86 31.19
N GLU A 269 52.64 64.48 32.38
CA GLU A 269 51.31 63.92 32.78
C GLU A 269 50.33 63.48 31.66
N GLY A 270 49.50 62.43 31.77
CA GLY A 270 48.85 61.74 32.89
C GLY A 270 47.80 60.74 32.33
N PRO A 271 46.97 60.10 33.17
CA PRO A 271 46.30 58.80 32.90
C PRO A 271 44.78 58.91 32.60
N GLU A 272 44.15 57.82 32.13
CA GLU A 272 42.83 57.27 32.59
C GLU A 272 42.24 56.21 31.64
N SER A 273 41.33 55.40 32.22
CA SER A 273 40.67 54.18 31.69
C SER A 273 39.22 54.51 31.20
N PRO A 274 38.24 53.59 31.18
CA PRO A 274 37.80 52.74 30.07
C PRO A 274 36.37 53.05 29.55
N GLY A 275 35.94 52.44 28.43
CA GLY A 275 34.55 52.49 27.97
C GLY A 275 34.20 51.41 26.94
N ALA A 276 33.25 50.54 27.29
CA ALA A 276 32.51 49.63 26.40
C ALA A 276 31.32 50.38 25.73
N PRO A 277 30.34 49.71 25.09
CA PRO A 277 30.37 48.83 23.92
C PRO A 277 29.50 49.38 22.76
N GLY A 278 29.79 48.99 21.51
CA GLY A 278 28.99 49.33 20.33
C GLY A 278 28.17 48.15 19.83
N GLN A 279 26.84 48.31 19.85
CA GLN A 279 25.85 47.44 19.21
C GLN A 279 25.86 47.57 17.67
N ASN A 280 25.19 46.60 17.03
CA ASN A 280 24.51 46.64 15.72
C ASN A 280 25.35 46.46 14.45
N LEU A 281 25.06 45.43 13.63
CA LEU A 281 24.01 45.45 12.59
C LEU A 281 23.99 44.12 11.77
N CYS A 282 22.78 43.72 11.32
CA CYS A 282 22.42 42.83 10.19
C CYS A 282 22.87 41.35 10.25
N ALA A 283 22.03 40.32 10.43
CA ALA A 283 20.78 39.97 9.75
C ALA A 283 20.90 39.87 8.22
N ILE A 284 21.12 38.65 7.71
CA ILE A 284 20.72 38.19 6.38
C ILE A 284 20.34 36.70 6.49
N ASP A 285 19.19 36.38 5.92
CA ASP A 285 18.47 35.10 5.83
C ASP A 285 19.16 34.02 4.96
N GLU A 286 18.51 32.84 4.95
CA GLU A 286 18.70 31.61 4.15
C GLU A 286 19.70 30.60 4.76
N VAL A 287 19.31 29.38 5.16
CA VAL A 287 18.33 28.39 4.63
C VAL A 287 17.73 27.58 5.78
#